data_AF-A0A942JC43-F1
#
_entry.id   AF-A0A942JC43-F1
#
_cell.length_a   1.000
_cell.length_b   1.000
_cell.length_c   1.000
_cell.angle_alpha   90.00
_cell.angle_beta   90.00
_cell.angle_gamma   90.00
#
_symmetry.space_group_name_H-M   'P 1'
#
loop_
_entity.id
_entity.type
_entity.pdbx_description
1 polymer ?
#
loop_
_entity_poly.entity_id
_entity_poly.type
_entity_poly.pdbx_seq_one_letter_code
_entity_poly.pdbx_strand_id
1 'polypeptide(L)' 'MPKLTVKDIEVRGKRVFVRVDFNVPLDAQSQVTDDTRIRAA' A
#
# COMPACT_ATOMS: atom_id res chain seq x y z
N MET A 1 2.49 -11.37 -19.16
CA MET A 1 3.52 -10.43 -18.67
C MET A 1 4.66 -11.25 -18.09
N PRO A 2 5.94 -10.89 -18.31
CA PRO A 2 7.09 -11.68 -17.85
C PRO A 2 7.49 -11.40 -16.38
N LYS A 3 6.59 -10.86 -15.55
CA LYS A 3 6.85 -10.54 -14.14
C LYS A 3 5.97 -11.39 -13.25
N LEU A 4 6.52 -11.90 -12.16
CA LEU A 4 5.74 -12.54 -11.11
C LEU A 4 4.89 -11.50 -10.38
N THR A 5 3.67 -11.86 -10.05
CA THR A 5 2.73 -11.05 -9.27
C THR A 5 2.61 -11.60 -7.84
N VAL A 6 1.96 -10.84 -6.96
CA VAL A 6 1.69 -11.30 -5.58
C VAL A 6 0.84 -12.57 -5.54
N LYS A 7 0.06 -12.85 -6.59
CA LYS A 7 -0.76 -14.07 -6.70
C LYS A 7 0.07 -15.32 -7.01
N ASP A 8 1.30 -15.15 -7.47
CA ASP A 8 2.18 -16.23 -7.92
C ASP A 8 3.15 -16.70 -6.83
N ILE A 9 3.11 -16.11 -5.62
CA ILE A 9 4.09 -16.32 -4.55
C ILE A 9 3.43 -16.69 -3.21
N GLU A 10 3.99 -17.67 -2.50
CA GLU A 10 3.55 -18.04 -1.14
C GLU A 10 4.22 -17.12 -0.10
N VAL A 11 3.40 -16.35 0.62
CA VAL A 11 3.89 -15.33 1.58
C VAL A 11 3.69 -15.72 3.04
N ARG A 12 3.00 -16.82 3.35
CA ARG A 12 2.77 -17.25 4.74
C ARG A 12 4.08 -17.46 5.49
N GLY A 13 4.19 -16.85 6.67
CA GLY A 13 5.37 -16.96 7.53
C GLY A 13 6.59 -16.15 7.08
N LYS A 14 6.46 -15.32 6.03
CA LYS A 14 7.56 -14.48 5.53
C LYS A 14 7.34 -13.01 5.89
N ARG A 15 8.43 -12.30 6.14
CA ARG A 15 8.43 -10.83 6.18
C ARG A 15 8.53 -10.32 4.75
N VAL A 16 7.56 -9.51 4.33
CA VAL A 16 7.48 -8.99 2.96
C VAL A 16 7.64 -7.48 2.99
N PHE A 17 8.51 -6.95 2.12
CA PHE A 17 8.61 -5.51 1.87
C PHE A 17 7.59 -5.11 0.82
N VAL A 18 6.65 -4.24 1.19
CA VAL A 18 5.59 -3.77 0.30
C VAL A 18 5.76 -2.27 0.08
N ARG A 19 5.90 -1.86 -1.18
CA ARG A 19 5.85 -0.45 -1.56
C ARG A 19 4.40 -0.07 -1.82
N VAL A 20 3.86 0.80 -0.98
CA VAL A 20 2.50 1.34 -1.09
C VAL A 20 2.53 2.82 -1.40
N ASP A 21 1.46 3.35 -2.00
CA ASP A 21 1.28 4.78 -2.20
C ASP A 21 0.36 5.37 -1.13
N PHE A 22 0.95 5.84 -0.04
CA PHE A 22 0.25 6.53 1.07
C PHE A 22 0.43 8.05 1.02
N ASN A 23 0.68 8.62 -0.17
CA ASN A 23 0.78 10.05 -0.33
C ASN A 23 -0.61 10.72 -0.31
N VAL A 24 -1.17 10.88 0.88
CA VAL A 24 -2.51 11.46 1.12
C VAL A 24 -2.43 12.93 1.56
N PRO A 25 -3.45 13.75 1.24
CA PRO A 25 -3.54 15.11 1.74
C PRO A 25 -3.77 15.11 3.25
N LEU A 26 -3.10 16.05 3.94
CA LEU A 26 -3.27 16.31 5.37
C LEU A 26 -3.77 17.74 5.58
N ASP A 27 -4.54 17.95 6.65
CA ASP A 27 -4.88 19.29 7.13
C ASP A 27 -3.74 19.91 7.97
N ALA A 28 -3.97 21.11 8.48
CA ALA A 28 -3.00 21.83 9.31
C ALA A 28 -2.68 21.13 10.64
N GLN A 29 -3.54 20.22 11.10
CA GLN A 29 -3.37 19.39 12.29
C GLN A 29 -2.80 18.01 11.95
N SER A 30 -2.30 17.83 10.72
CA SER A 30 -1.75 16.57 10.21
C SER A 30 -2.76 15.41 10.20
N GLN A 31 -4.06 15.71 10.15
CA GLN A 31 -5.10 14.69 9.99
C GLN A 31 -5.34 14.42 8.51
N VAL A 32 -5.59 13.15 8.17
CA VAL A 32 -5.92 12.75 6.81
C VAL A 32 -7.28 13.32 6.41
N THR A 33 -7.31 14.08 5.32
CA THR A 33 -8.55 14.68 4.81
C THR A 33 -9.20 13.86 3.68
N ASP A 34 -8.42 13.01 3.03
CA ASP A 34 -8.87 12.03 2.04
C ASP A 34 -8.01 10.76 2.13
N ASP A 35 -8.63 9.64 2.47
CA ASP A 35 -7.99 8.34 2.67
C ASP A 35 -8.15 7.39 1.47
N THR A 36 -8.62 7.88 0.32
CA THR A 36 -8.87 7.06 -0.88
C THR A 36 -7.64 6.22 -1.28
N ARG A 37 -6.42 6.79 -1.22
CA ARG A 37 -5.19 6.05 -1.54
C ARG A 37 -4.84 4.97 -0.52
N ILE A 38 -5.20 5.18 0.75
CA ILE A 38 -4.99 4.19 1.81
C ILE A 38 -5.96 3.01 1.61
N ARG A 39 -7.24 3.28 1.31
CA ARG A 39 -8.25 2.24 1.09
C ARG A 39 -8.04 1.44 -0.20
N ALA A 40 -7.41 2.04 -1.20
CA ALA A 40 -7.12 1.37 -2.47
C ALA A 40 -5.90 0.44 -2.40
N ALA A 41 -5.12 0.50 -1.32
CA ALA A 41 -3.90 -0.29 -1.12
C ALA A 41 -4.15 -1.71 -0.60
#